data_AF-A0A2X2VW55-F1
#
_entry.id   AF-A0A2X2VW55-F1
#
_cell.length_a   1.000
_cell.length_b   1.000
_cell.length_c   1.000
_cell.angle_alpha   90.00
_cell.angle_beta   90.00
_cell.angle_gamma   90.00
#
_symmetry.space_group_name_H-M   'P 1'
#
loop_
_entity.id
_entity.type
_entity.pdbx_description
1 polymer ?
#
loop_
_entity_poly.entity_id
_entity_poly.type
_entity_poly.pdbx_seq_one_letter_code
_entity_poly.pdbx_strand_id
1 'polypeptide(L)'
;MDFGSQDYENIAVQRARQITITAETQGAKVEFTLDRLTRGEYQQLPAFITALPPELWFVQRREYFRISAPLHPPYYCQAKMPDDNTLRFRLFDLSLGGMGALLEAKKTRRINRRHALFAN
;
A
#
# COMPACT_ATOMS: atom_id res chain seq x y z
N MET A 1 2.88 10.29 15.37
CA MET A 1 2.53 10.05 13.96
C MET A 1 2.21 11.40 13.35
N ASP A 2 2.68 11.71 12.15
CA ASP A 2 2.56 13.06 11.61
C ASP A 2 1.16 13.35 11.08
N PHE A 3 0.82 14.63 10.97
CA PHE A 3 -0.37 15.07 10.26
C PHE A 3 -0.18 14.89 8.75
N GLY A 4 -1.24 14.43 8.07
CA GLY A 4 -1.28 14.39 6.61
C GLY A 4 -1.51 15.78 6.02
N SER A 5 -1.40 15.90 4.70
CA SER A 5 -1.67 17.15 3.98
C SER A 5 -3.15 17.53 3.90
N GLN A 6 -4.06 16.61 4.27
CA GLN A 6 -5.50 16.79 4.18
C GLN A 6 -6.10 17.00 5.58
N ASP A 7 -6.50 18.24 5.88
CA ASP A 7 -7.06 18.61 7.19
C ASP A 7 -8.32 17.82 7.55
N TYR A 8 -9.15 17.50 6.56
CA TYR A 8 -10.33 16.67 6.76
C TYR A 8 -9.97 15.29 7.32
N GLU A 9 -8.94 14.65 6.79
CA GLU A 9 -8.47 13.33 7.26
C GLU A 9 -7.89 13.44 8.66
N ASN A 10 -7.11 14.50 8.92
CA ASN A 10 -6.54 14.75 10.25
C ASN A 10 -7.62 14.93 11.33
N ILE A 11 -8.72 15.61 10.99
CA ILE A 11 -9.88 15.77 11.89
C ILE A 11 -10.65 14.46 12.03
N ALA A 12 -10.83 13.71 10.94
CA ALA A 12 -11.54 12.44 10.95
C ALA A 12 -10.85 11.42 11.87
N VAL A 13 -9.52 11.28 11.78
CA VAL A 13 -8.73 10.37 12.61
C VAL A 13 -8.81 10.73 14.11
N GLN A 14 -8.89 12.01 14.48
CA GLN A 14 -9.04 12.43 15.88
C GLN A 14 -10.42 12.09 16.48
N ARG A 15 -11.43 11.88 15.63
CA ARG A 15 -12.79 11.49 16.03
C ARG A 15 -13.01 9.98 15.95
N ALA A 16 -12.17 9.28 15.21
CA ALA A 16 -12.23 7.84 15.06
C ALA A 16 -11.93 7.14 16.39
N ARG A 17 -12.51 5.95 16.53
CA ARG A 17 -12.14 4.97 17.56
C ARG A 17 -11.71 3.68 16.90
N GLN A 18 -10.96 2.86 17.62
CA GLN A 18 -10.45 1.57 17.12
C GLN A 18 -9.64 1.74 15.83
N ILE A 19 -8.60 2.57 15.93
CA ILE A 19 -7.71 2.93 14.84
C ILE A 19 -6.66 1.83 14.70
N THR A 20 -6.75 1.03 13.64
CA THR A 20 -5.74 0.00 13.34
C THR A 20 -4.53 0.63 12.66
N ILE A 21 -3.36 0.41 13.24
CA ILE A 21 -2.07 0.80 12.69
C ILE A 21 -1.36 -0.46 12.19
N THR A 22 -0.89 -0.42 10.93
CA THR A 22 -0.10 -1.49 10.33
C THR A 22 1.23 -0.95 9.82
N ALA A 23 2.31 -1.67 10.10
CA ALA A 23 3.64 -1.38 9.55
C ALA A 23 4.28 -2.66 9.02
N GLU A 24 4.89 -2.57 7.84
CA GLU A 24 5.75 -3.62 7.31
C GLU A 24 7.18 -3.33 7.78
N THR A 25 7.73 -4.22 8.60
CA THR A 25 9.12 -4.16 9.07
C THR A 25 9.99 -5.17 8.29
N GLN A 26 11.24 -5.41 8.69
CA GLN A 26 12.17 -6.33 8.00
C GLN A 26 11.68 -7.80 8.01
N GLY A 27 10.68 -8.09 7.18
CA GLY A 27 10.11 -9.41 6.99
C GLY A 27 8.85 -9.69 7.80
N ALA A 28 8.49 -8.87 8.80
CA ALA A 28 7.30 -9.08 9.63
C ALA A 28 6.35 -7.88 9.60
N LYS A 29 5.05 -8.16 9.59
CA LYS A 29 4.01 -7.16 9.76
C LYS A 29 3.79 -6.90 11.25
N VAL A 30 3.83 -5.63 11.64
CA VAL A 30 3.39 -5.18 12.96
C VAL A 30 1.99 -4.59 12.82
N GLU A 31 1.06 -5.02 13.67
CA GLU A 31 -0.30 -4.51 13.69
C GLU A 31 -0.79 -4.31 15.13
N PHE A 32 -1.42 -3.18 15.40
CA PHE A 32 -2.06 -2.91 16.69
C PHE A 32 -3.22 -1.94 16.53
N THR A 33 -4.12 -1.91 17.51
CA THR A 33 -5.27 -1.02 17.51
C THR A 33 -5.15 -0.03 18.65
N LEU A 34 -5.48 1.23 18.37
CA LEU A 34 -5.53 2.32 19.34
C LEU A 34 -6.97 2.78 19.53
N ASP A 35 -7.35 3.09 20.76
CA ASP A 35 -8.70 3.62 21.01
C ASP A 35 -8.85 5.04 20.45
N ARG A 36 -7.82 5.89 20.57
CA ARG A 36 -7.89 7.29 20.15
C ARG A 36 -6.52 7.87 19.83
N LEU A 37 -6.50 8.79 18.87
CA LEU A 37 -5.36 9.68 18.61
C LEU A 37 -5.74 11.13 18.99
N THR A 38 -4.86 11.83 19.69
CA THR A 38 -5.04 13.24 20.04
C THR A 38 -4.04 14.12 19.31
N ARG A 39 -4.42 15.37 19.03
CA ARG A 39 -3.47 16.36 18.51
C ARG A 39 -2.47 16.75 19.59
N GLY A 40 -1.21 16.82 19.22
CA GLY A 40 -0.12 17.39 19.98
C GLY A 40 0.96 17.92 19.04
N GLU A 41 2.15 18.13 19.59
CA GLU A 41 3.31 18.62 18.84
C GLU A 41 4.52 17.74 19.11
N TYR A 42 5.32 17.51 18.07
CA TYR A 42 6.61 16.84 18.14
C TYR A 42 7.60 17.62 17.28
N GLN A 43 8.75 18.01 17.84
CA GLN A 43 9.73 18.86 17.16
C GLN A 43 9.12 20.13 16.54
N GLN A 44 8.21 20.78 17.27
CA GLN A 44 7.47 21.99 16.82
C GLN A 44 6.59 21.79 15.59
N LEU A 45 6.29 20.54 15.22
CA LEU A 45 5.39 20.19 14.13
C LEU A 45 4.14 19.47 14.67
N PRO A 46 2.96 19.64 14.03
CA PRO A 46 1.74 18.93 14.42
C PRO A 46 1.90 17.41 14.32
N ALA A 47 1.53 16.70 15.38
CA ALA A 47 1.59 15.25 15.46
C ALA A 47 0.39 14.67 16.22
N PHE A 48 0.02 13.44 15.87
CA PHE A 48 -0.85 12.60 16.69
C PHE A 48 -0.07 11.93 17.81
N ILE A 49 -0.63 12.05 19.02
CA ILE A 49 -0.12 11.50 20.27
C ILE A 49 -1.11 10.48 20.82
N THR A 50 -0.59 9.44 21.46
CA THR A 50 -1.35 8.36 22.11
C THR A 50 -0.46 7.67 23.14
N ALA A 51 -1.08 6.99 24.10
CA ALA A 51 -0.37 5.97 24.87
C ALA A 51 0.05 4.80 23.97
N LEU A 52 1.07 4.05 24.41
CA LEU A 52 1.45 2.79 23.77
C LEU A 52 0.27 1.80 23.82
N PRO A 53 0.11 0.97 22.78
CA PRO A 53 -0.88 -0.09 22.83
C PRO A 53 -0.49 -1.13 23.89
N PRO A 54 -1.46 -1.73 24.60
CA PRO A 54 -1.17 -2.76 25.61
C PRO A 54 -0.63 -4.06 24.98
N GLU A 55 -0.95 -4.30 23.71
CA GLU A 55 -0.52 -5.45 22.95
C GLU A 55 -0.38 -5.10 21.46
N LEU A 56 0.39 -5.90 20.74
CA LEU A 56 0.52 -5.82 19.30
C LEU A 56 0.70 -7.21 18.69
N TRP A 57 0.34 -7.33 17.42
CA TRP A 57 0.64 -8.48 16.59
C TRP A 57 1.97 -8.28 15.88
N PHE A 58 2.90 -9.19 16.12
CA PHE A 58 4.14 -9.31 15.35
C PHE A 58 4.05 -10.56 14.46
N VAL A 59 3.74 -10.37 13.18
CA VAL A 59 3.35 -11.44 12.27
C VAL A 59 4.48 -11.76 11.30
N GLN A 60 5.14 -12.89 11.50
CA GLN A 60 6.11 -13.47 10.56
C GLN A 60 5.59 -14.81 10.04
N ARG A 61 5.08 -14.82 8.81
CA ARG A 61 4.49 -16.01 8.17
C ARG A 61 5.34 -16.60 7.04
N ARG A 62 6.45 -15.94 6.68
CA ARG A 62 7.27 -16.36 5.55
C ARG A 62 8.23 -17.47 6.00
N GLU A 63 8.08 -18.65 5.41
CA GLU A 63 9.02 -19.76 5.57
C GLU A 63 10.28 -19.56 4.71
N TYR A 64 10.16 -18.78 3.63
CA TYR A 64 11.23 -18.51 2.68
C TYR A 64 11.47 -17.01 2.50
N PHE A 65 12.75 -16.63 2.43
CA PHE A 65 13.16 -15.28 2.08
C PHE A 65 12.67 -14.89 0.68
N ARG A 66 12.31 -13.62 0.51
CA ARG A 66 11.89 -13.06 -0.78
C ARG A 66 12.90 -12.04 -1.27
N ILE A 67 13.35 -12.18 -2.50
CA ILE A 67 14.15 -11.17 -3.20
C ILE A 67 13.24 -10.36 -4.13
N SER A 68 13.34 -9.04 -4.07
CA SER A 68 12.65 -8.16 -5.00
C SER A 68 13.28 -8.24 -6.38
N ALA A 69 12.46 -8.30 -7.43
CA ALA A 69 12.95 -8.19 -8.80
C ALA A 69 13.45 -6.76 -9.06
N PRO A 70 14.46 -6.56 -9.93
CA PRO A 70 14.89 -5.24 -10.34
C PRO A 70 13.75 -4.44 -10.97
N LEU A 71 13.67 -3.14 -10.65
CA LEU A 71 12.72 -2.24 -11.30
C LEU A 71 13.09 -2.05 -12.79
N HIS A 72 14.39 -1.99 -13.10
CA HIS A 72 14.93 -1.88 -14.45
C HIS A 72 16.23 -2.69 -14.63
N PRO A 73 16.37 -3.45 -15.73
CA PRO A 73 15.32 -3.79 -16.69
C PRO A 73 14.25 -4.70 -16.02
N PRO A 74 12.95 -4.47 -16.28
CA PRO A 74 11.90 -5.27 -15.66
C PRO A 74 11.90 -6.70 -16.22
N TYR A 75 11.76 -7.68 -15.33
CA TYR A 75 11.64 -9.09 -15.72
C TYR A 75 10.18 -9.44 -16.01
N TYR A 76 9.94 -10.11 -17.14
CA TYR A 76 8.60 -10.52 -17.56
C TYR A 76 8.44 -12.03 -17.54
N CYS A 77 7.26 -12.46 -17.12
CA CYS A 77 6.82 -13.85 -17.15
C CYS A 77 5.58 -13.96 -18.03
N GLN A 78 5.34 -15.16 -18.55
CA GLN A 78 4.17 -15.49 -19.36
C GLN A 78 3.57 -16.80 -18.86
N ALA A 79 2.23 -16.86 -18.84
CA ALA A 79 1.48 -18.07 -18.53
C ALA A 79 0.41 -18.28 -19.61
N LYS A 80 0.24 -19.53 -20.04
CA LYS A 80 -0.92 -19.93 -20.85
C LYS A 80 -2.11 -20.15 -19.93
N MET A 81 -3.22 -19.49 -20.24
CA MET A 81 -4.47 -19.62 -19.52
C MET A 81 -5.32 -20.76 -20.10
N PRO A 82 -6.31 -21.30 -19.36
CA PRO A 82 -7.18 -22.38 -19.84
C PRO A 82 -8.00 -22.05 -21.11
N ASP A 83 -8.19 -20.77 -21.42
CA ASP A 83 -8.85 -20.27 -22.63
C ASP A 83 -7.87 -20.01 -23.79
N ASP A 84 -6.67 -20.58 -23.73
CA ASP A 84 -5.54 -20.40 -24.65
C ASP A 84 -4.98 -18.97 -24.77
N ASN A 85 -5.46 -18.03 -23.96
CA ASN A 85 -4.88 -16.69 -23.90
C ASN A 85 -3.53 -16.70 -23.14
N THR A 86 -2.60 -15.84 -23.57
CA THR A 86 -1.34 -15.63 -22.86
C THR A 86 -1.46 -14.48 -21.87
N LEU A 87 -1.29 -14.77 -20.58
CA LEU A 87 -1.13 -13.76 -19.55
C LEU A 87 0.35 -13.37 -19.43
N ARG A 88 0.65 -12.10 -19.71
CA ARG A 88 1.98 -11.52 -19.48
C ARG A 88 1.94 -10.63 -18.24
N PHE A 89 2.95 -10.77 -17.38
CA PHE A 89 3.07 -9.99 -16.15
C PHE A 89 4.53 -9.72 -15.81
N ARG A 90 4.75 -8.73 -14.95
CA ARG A 90 6.08 -8.39 -14.43
C ARG A 90 6.34 -9.14 -13.14
N LEU A 91 7.54 -9.71 -13.00
CA LEU A 91 7.99 -10.28 -11.74
C LEU A 91 8.15 -9.16 -10.71
N PHE A 92 7.60 -9.35 -9.51
CA PHE A 92 7.70 -8.39 -8.41
C PHE A 92 8.70 -8.85 -7.35
N ASP A 93 8.53 -10.06 -6.85
CA ASP A 93 9.43 -10.72 -5.92
C ASP A 93 9.50 -12.23 -6.22
N LEU A 94 10.56 -12.88 -5.75
CA LEU A 94 10.79 -14.32 -5.91
C LEU A 94 11.21 -14.95 -4.59
N SER A 95 10.76 -16.18 -4.34
CA SER A 95 11.11 -17.02 -3.20
C SER A 95 11.11 -18.49 -3.60
N LEU A 96 11.58 -19.38 -2.71
CA LEU A 96 11.51 -20.83 -2.96
C LEU A 96 10.07 -21.34 -3.08
N GLY A 97 9.12 -20.72 -2.36
CA GLY A 97 7.71 -21.11 -2.39
C GLY A 97 6.88 -20.48 -3.50
N GLY A 98 7.46 -19.62 -4.36
CA GLY A 98 6.73 -18.95 -5.43
C GLY A 98 7.15 -17.50 -5.66
N MET A 99 6.31 -16.74 -6.36
CA MET A 99 6.61 -15.39 -6.83
C MET A 99 5.41 -14.43 -6.73
N GLY A 100 5.70 -13.14 -6.57
CA GLY A 100 4.75 -12.05 -6.74
C GLY A 100 4.74 -11.56 -8.19
N ALA A 101 3.56 -11.22 -8.70
CA ALA A 101 3.35 -10.74 -10.06
C ALA A 101 2.60 -9.39 -10.05
N LEU A 102 3.06 -8.45 -10.87
CA LEU A 102 2.33 -7.23 -11.19
C LEU A 102 1.74 -7.34 -12.59
N LEU A 103 0.40 -7.26 -12.66
CA LEU A 103 -0.31 -7.19 -13.92
C LEU A 103 -0.12 -5.80 -14.55
N GLU A 104 0.22 -5.79 -15.83
CA GLU A 104 0.20 -4.55 -16.59
C GLU A 104 -1.24 -4.28 -17.02
N ALA A 105 -1.84 -3.21 -16.51
CA ALA A 105 -3.11 -2.74 -17.03
C ALA A 105 -2.95 -2.45 -18.53
N LYS A 106 -3.87 -2.95 -19.37
CA LYS A 106 -3.97 -2.49 -20.75
C LYS A 106 -4.14 -0.96 -20.69
N LYS A 107 -3.22 -0.22 -21.31
CA LYS A 107 -3.41 1.21 -21.55
C LYS A 107 -4.74 1.38 -22.28
N THR A 108 -5.79 1.83 -21.59
CA THR A 108 -6.98 2.35 -22.25
C THR A 108 -6.49 3.46 -23.17
N ARG A 109 -6.64 3.29 -24.48
CA ARG A 109 -6.34 4.35 -25.45
C ARG A 109 -7.08 5.60 -24.97
N ARG A 110 -6.34 6.65 -24.61
CA ARG A 110 -6.90 7.99 -24.39
C ARG A 110 -7.72 8.32 -25.64
N ILE A 111 -9.04 8.30 -25.52
CA ILE A 111 -9.91 8.91 -26.53
C ILE A 111 -9.62 10.40 -26.43
N ASN A 112 -8.93 10.95 -27.43
CA ASN A 112 -8.78 12.37 -27.62
C ASN A 112 -10.17 12.96 -27.85
N ARG A 113 -10.83 13.44 -26.79
CA ARG A 113 -11.94 14.38 -26.95
C ARG A 113 -11.34 15.76 -27.22
N ARG A 114 -11.01 16.01 -28.49
CA ARG A 114 -10.98 17.38 -29.02
C ARG A 114 -12.43 17.77 -29.33
N HIS A 115 -12.85 18.93 -28.83
CA HIS A 115 -14.07 19.69 -29.13
C HIS A 115 -15.41 19.19 -28.53
N ALA A 116 -15.88 19.93 -27.52
CA ALA A 116 -17.21 20.54 -27.43
C ALA A 116 -17.14 21.53 -26.25
N LEU A 117 -16.81 22.79 -26.52
CA LEU A 117 -17.76 23.92 -26.59
C LEU A 117 -18.36 24.29 -25.23
N PHE A 118 -18.00 25.51 -24.79
CA PHE A 118 -18.71 26.31 -23.81
C PHE A 118 -20.19 26.43 -24.18
N ALA A 119 -21.08 26.31 -23.20
CA ALA A 119 -22.36 27.02 -23.18
C ALA A 119 -22.88 27.04 -21.73
N ASN A 120 -22.87 28.26 -21.15
CA ASN A 120 -23.56 28.81 -19.99
C ASN A 120 -23.66 27.98 -18.70
#